data_AF-A0A959GBN9-F1
#
_entry.id   AF-A0A959GBN9-F1
#
_cell.length_a   1.000
_cell.length_b   1.000
_cell.length_c   1.000
_cell.angle_alpha   90.00
_cell.angle_beta   90.00
_cell.angle_gamma   90.00
#
_symmetry.space_group_name_H-M   'P 1'
#
loop_
_entity.id
_entity.type
_entity.pdbx_description
1 polymer ?
#
loop_
_entity_poly.entity_id
_entity_poly.type
_entity_poly.pdbx_seq_one_letter_code
_entity_poly.pdbx_strand_id
1 'polypeptide(L)'
;MKPVAFYGILAIIIVSLSVFTHYISTNEVFNGGSLAYTGIGVFSVLCILFYELTRFLSAKSAEKAYLNVVFLNFLIKFVVVILIPVVYYLENEPSNSNFILPYIIVYIIFTVFETTFLSKNIRMRKGN
;
A
#
# COMPACT_ATOMS: atom_id res chain seq x y z
N MET A 1 12.13 -11.55 1.48
CA MET A 1 12.30 -11.36 0.01
C MET A 1 13.59 -10.59 -0.25
N LYS A 2 14.34 -10.89 -1.32
CA LYS A 2 15.59 -10.15 -1.64
C LYS A 2 15.28 -8.67 -1.96
N PRO A 3 16.13 -7.70 -1.56
CA PRO A 3 15.86 -6.26 -1.77
C PRO A 3 15.61 -5.89 -3.23
N VAL A 4 16.45 -6.38 -4.15
CA VAL A 4 16.31 -6.11 -5.59
C VAL A 4 14.94 -6.54 -6.12
N ALA A 5 14.45 -7.70 -5.70
CA ALA A 5 13.12 -8.18 -6.10
C ALA A 5 11.99 -7.33 -5.49
N PHE A 6 12.15 -6.88 -4.24
CA PHE A 6 11.17 -5.99 -3.59
C PHE A 6 11.01 -4.68 -4.35
N TYR A 7 12.12 -3.96 -4.55
CA TYR A 7 12.08 -2.66 -5.22
C TYR A 7 11.69 -2.78 -6.69
N GLY A 8 12.11 -3.84 -7.37
CA GLY A 8 11.70 -4.11 -8.76
C GLY A 8 10.19 -4.29 -8.91
N ILE A 9 9.58 -5.14 -8.08
CA ILE A 9 8.12 -5.36 -8.12
C ILE A 9 7.38 -4.10 -7.69
N LEU A 10 7.84 -3.41 -6.65
CA LEU A 10 7.25 -2.15 -6.19
C LEU A 10 7.25 -1.09 -7.29
N ALA A 11 8.36 -0.93 -8.00
CA ALA A 11 8.45 0.02 -9.12
C ALA A 11 7.46 -0.34 -10.24
N ILE A 12 7.34 -1.62 -10.60
CA ILE A 12 6.37 -2.09 -11.60
C ILE A 12 4.94 -1.77 -11.14
N ILE A 13 4.61 -2.00 -9.87
CA ILE A 13 3.29 -1.69 -9.31
C ILE A 13 3.01 -0.19 -9.39
N ILE A 14 3.95 0.65 -8.95
CA ILE A 14 3.80 2.11 -8.97
C ILE A 14 3.59 2.61 -10.39
N VAL A 15 4.40 2.16 -11.35
CA VAL A 15 4.28 2.56 -12.76
C VAL A 15 2.95 2.08 -13.34
N SER A 16 2.60 0.80 -13.15
CA SER A 16 1.35 0.23 -13.65
C SER A 16 0.13 0.95 -13.09
N LEU A 17 0.12 1.23 -11.79
CA LEU A 17 -0.95 1.98 -11.14
C LEU A 17 -1.00 3.43 -11.61
N SER A 18 0.14 4.08 -11.81
CA SER A 18 0.18 5.48 -12.28
C SER A 18 -0.37 5.61 -13.70
N VAL A 19 -0.04 4.66 -14.59
CA VAL A 19 -0.59 4.58 -15.95
C VAL A 19 -2.09 4.28 -15.91
N PHE A 20 -2.51 3.31 -15.08
CA PHE A 20 -3.92 2.97 -14.90
C PHE A 20 -4.73 4.17 -14.39
N THR A 21 -4.26 4.85 -13.33
CA THR A 21 -4.90 6.03 -12.76
C THR A 21 -4.95 7.18 -13.77
N HIS A 22 -3.90 7.37 -14.57
CA HIS A 22 -3.90 8.38 -15.63
C HIS A 22 -5.01 8.12 -16.65
N TYR A 23 -5.07 6.89 -17.16
CA TYR A 23 -6.08 6.47 -18.14
C TYR A 23 -7.52 6.58 -17.59
N ILE A 24 -7.73 6.21 -16.33
CA ILE A 24 -9.05 6.33 -15.68
C ILE A 24 -9.41 7.81 -15.45
N SER A 25 -8.44 8.65 -15.07
CA SER A 25 -8.67 10.08 -14.81
C SER A 25 -8.97 10.89 -16.06
N THR A 26 -8.58 10.41 -17.26
CA THR A 26 -8.97 11.04 -18.53
C THR A 26 -10.41 10.73 -18.94
N ASN A 27 -11.06 9.75 -18.31
CA ASN A 27 -12.46 9.43 -18.55
C ASN A 27 -13.34 10.19 -17.52
N GLU A 28 -14.31 10.98 -17.99
CA GLU A 28 -15.21 11.81 -17.15
C GLU A 28 -16.04 11.01 -16.11
N VAL A 29 -16.06 9.68 -16.24
CA VAL A 29 -16.78 8.76 -15.34
C VAL A 29 -16.15 8.70 -13.95
N PHE A 30 -14.84 8.98 -13.81
CA PHE A 30 -14.09 8.80 -12.55
C PHE A 30 -13.34 10.07 -12.12
N ASN A 31 -14.00 10.93 -11.35
CA ASN A 31 -13.42 12.18 -10.79
C ASN A 31 -12.55 11.97 -9.52
N GLY A 32 -11.72 10.93 -9.50
CA GLY A 32 -10.94 10.50 -8.32
C GLY A 32 -9.44 10.28 -8.55
N GLY A 33 -8.90 10.77 -9.67
CA GLY A 33 -7.50 10.52 -10.05
C GLY A 33 -6.49 11.01 -9.01
N SER A 34 -6.67 12.23 -8.51
CA SER A 34 -5.82 12.85 -7.47
C SER A 34 -5.82 12.06 -6.15
N LEU A 35 -6.98 11.56 -5.74
CA LEU A 35 -7.11 10.68 -4.57
C LEU A 35 -6.32 9.38 -4.75
N ALA A 36 -6.39 8.76 -5.93
CA ALA A 36 -5.62 7.55 -6.23
C ALA A 36 -4.12 7.80 -6.28
N TYR A 37 -3.66 8.91 -6.87
CA TYR A 37 -2.23 9.29 -6.84
C TYR A 37 -1.72 9.50 -5.42
N THR A 38 -2.53 10.13 -4.56
CA THR A 38 -2.22 10.27 -3.13
C THR A 38 -2.08 8.91 -2.46
N GLY A 39 -3.01 7.99 -2.75
CA GLY A 39 -2.93 6.60 -2.29
C GLY A 39 -1.66 5.89 -2.76
N ILE A 40 -1.28 6.02 -4.04
CA ILE A 40 -0.06 5.40 -4.58
C ILE A 40 1.16 5.88 -3.79
N GLY A 41 1.27 7.20 -3.57
CA GLY A 41 2.37 7.77 -2.78
C GLY A 41 2.41 7.22 -1.35
N VAL A 42 1.30 7.34 -0.62
CA VAL A 42 1.25 6.95 0.79
C VAL A 42 1.48 5.45 0.98
N PHE A 43 0.81 4.59 0.21
CA PHE A 43 0.99 3.14 0.35
C PHE A 43 2.37 2.66 -0.10
N SER A 44 3.01 3.33 -1.06
CA SER A 44 4.40 3.05 -1.43
C SER A 44 5.35 3.31 -0.27
N VAL A 45 5.22 4.48 0.38
CA VAL A 45 6.04 4.84 1.54
C VAL A 45 5.83 3.85 2.68
N LEU A 46 4.57 3.50 2.98
CA LEU A 46 4.27 2.51 4.02
C LEU A 46 4.89 1.14 3.69
N CYS A 47 4.76 0.66 2.45
CA CYS A 47 5.36 -0.63 2.07
C CYS A 47 6.88 -0.62 2.18
N ILE A 48 7.56 0.47 1.80
CA ILE A 48 9.01 0.61 1.96
C ILE A 48 9.39 0.59 3.46
N LEU A 49 8.68 1.38 4.27
CA LEU A 49 8.92 1.47 5.71
C LEU A 49 8.78 0.11 6.37
N PHE A 50 7.69 -0.60 6.12
CA PHE A 50 7.45 -1.91 6.72
C PHE A 50 8.37 -3.00 6.17
N TYR A 51 8.77 -2.92 4.91
CA TYR A 51 9.79 -3.82 4.38
C TYR A 51 11.13 -3.67 5.12
N GLU A 52 11.61 -2.44 5.33
CA GLU A 52 12.87 -2.20 6.02
C GLU A 52 12.79 -2.54 7.52
N LEU A 53 11.69 -2.17 8.20
CA LEU A 53 11.48 -2.56 9.60
C LEU A 53 11.46 -4.08 9.78
N THR A 54 10.73 -4.79 8.93
CA THR A 54 10.63 -6.26 9.03
C THR A 54 11.94 -6.94 8.68
N ARG A 55 12.71 -6.41 7.71
CA ARG A 55 14.06 -6.88 7.37
C ARG A 55 15.02 -6.70 8.55
N PHE A 56 15.03 -5.52 9.17
CA PHE A 56 15.87 -5.22 10.32
C PHE A 56 15.56 -6.12 11.52
N LEU A 57 14.27 -6.30 11.84
CA LEU A 57 13.85 -7.16 12.97
C LEU A 57 14.10 -8.64 12.72
N SER A 58 14.03 -9.09 11.46
CA SER A 58 14.34 -10.47 11.10
C SER A 58 15.81 -10.81 11.33
N ALA A 59 16.72 -9.86 11.12
CA ALA A 59 18.15 -10.04 11.38
C ALA A 59 18.48 -10.16 12.89
N LYS A 60 17.61 -9.64 13.77
CA LYS A 60 17.80 -9.66 15.23
C LYS A 60 17.08 -10.80 15.94
N SER A 61 16.48 -11.75 15.21
CA SER A 61 15.72 -12.87 15.78
C SER A 61 14.56 -12.47 16.71
N ALA A 62 14.08 -11.22 16.64
CA ALA A 62 13.06 -10.68 17.55
C ALA A 62 11.64 -11.03 17.06
N GLU A 63 11.17 -12.25 17.36
CA GLU A 63 9.88 -12.77 16.87
C GLU A 63 8.68 -11.95 17.34
N LYS A 64 8.60 -11.64 18.64
CA LYS A 64 7.52 -10.81 19.21
C LYS A 64 7.47 -9.42 18.57
N ALA A 65 8.63 -8.79 18.37
CA ALA A 65 8.71 -7.49 17.72
C ALA A 65 8.25 -7.53 16.26
N TYR A 66 8.56 -8.61 15.54
CA TYR A 66 8.10 -8.80 14.16
C TYR A 66 6.57 -8.88 14.08
N LEU A 67 5.92 -9.68 14.94
CA LEU A 67 4.46 -9.77 14.97
C LEU A 67 3.81 -8.44 15.32
N ASN A 68 4.38 -7.69 16.27
CA ASN A 68 3.91 -6.36 16.63
C ASN A 68 3.99 -5.40 15.44
N VAL A 69 5.05 -5.46 14.62
CA VAL A 69 5.19 -4.63 13.41
C VAL A 69 4.17 -5.00 12.34
N VAL A 70 3.89 -6.29 12.14
CA VAL A 70 2.83 -6.73 11.22
C VAL A 70 1.46 -6.22 11.66
N PHE A 71 1.17 -6.29 12.97
CA PHE A 71 -0.09 -5.77 13.52
C PHE A 71 -0.19 -4.24 13.41
N LEU A 72 0.90 -3.53 13.73
CA LEU A 72 0.97 -2.08 13.60
C LEU A 72 0.74 -1.63 12.16
N ASN A 73 1.32 -2.34 11.19
CA ASN A 73 1.09 -2.09 9.77
C ASN A 73 -0.39 -2.16 9.39
N PHE A 74 -1.08 -3.21 9.84
CA PHE A 74 -2.51 -3.35 9.59
C PHE A 74 -3.31 -2.17 10.19
N LEU A 75 -3.01 -1.78 11.44
CA LEU A 75 -3.68 -0.65 12.08
C LEU A 75 -3.46 0.67 11.35
N ILE A 76 -2.21 0.98 10.99
CA ILE A 76 -1.87 2.22 10.27
C ILE A 76 -2.60 2.24 8.93
N LYS A 77 -2.59 1.13 8.19
CA LYS A 77 -3.31 1.05 6.91
C LYS A 77 -4.81 1.22 7.05
N PHE A 78 -5.40 0.65 8.10
CA PHE A 78 -6.83 0.82 8.38
C PHE A 78 -7.19 2.29 8.64
N VAL A 79 -6.36 3.01 9.39
CA VAL A 79 -6.57 4.46 9.60
C VAL A 79 -6.38 5.23 8.30
N VAL A 80 -5.30 4.97 7.57
CA VAL A 80 -4.95 5.66 6.32
C VAL A 80 -6.01 5.44 5.24
N VAL A 81 -6.53 4.21 5.10
CA VAL A 81 -7.52 3.87 4.06
C VAL A 81 -8.84 4.63 4.26
N ILE A 82 -9.19 4.96 5.50
CA ILE A 82 -10.39 5.73 5.83
C ILE A 82 -10.11 7.23 5.79
N LEU A 83 -9.01 7.67 6.40
CA LEU A 83 -8.73 9.10 6.61
C LEU A 83 -8.50 9.84 5.30
N ILE A 84 -7.76 9.25 4.35
CA ILE A 84 -7.44 9.93 3.08
C ILE A 84 -8.71 10.23 2.26
N PRO A 85 -9.62 9.27 1.99
CA PRO A 85 -10.87 9.56 1.29
C PRO A 85 -11.77 10.54 2.03
N VAL A 86 -11.80 10.49 3.36
CA VAL A 86 -12.61 11.43 4.17
C VAL A 86 -12.10 12.86 4.01
N VAL A 87 -10.78 13.08 4.15
CA VAL A 87 -10.18 14.40 3.93
C VAL A 87 -10.45 14.89 2.51
N TYR A 88 -10.25 14.03 1.52
CA TYR A 88 -10.51 14.36 0.12
C TYR A 88 -11.96 14.77 -0.14
N TYR A 89 -12.92 14.05 0.45
CA TYR A 89 -14.34 14.34 0.33
C TYR A 89 -14.69 15.72 0.91
N LEU A 90 -14.12 16.05 2.08
CA LEU A 90 -14.35 17.34 2.74
C LEU A 90 -13.73 18.52 1.98
N GLU A 91 -12.64 18.32 1.25
CA GLU A 91 -11.95 19.39 0.51
C GLU A 91 -12.50 19.62 -0.90
N ASN A 92 -12.97 18.56 -1.57
CA ASN A 92 -13.28 18.61 -3.00
C ASN A 92 -14.77 18.43 -3.32
N GLU A 93 -15.60 18.06 -2.33
CA GLU A 93 -17.04 17.84 -2.46
C GLU A 93 -17.41 17.10 -3.77
N PRO A 94 -16.83 15.90 -4.02
CA PRO A 94 -16.99 15.23 -5.31
C PRO A 94 -18.47 14.94 -5.59
N SER A 95 -18.93 15.33 -6.78
CA SER A 95 -20.34 15.22 -7.19
C SER A 95 -20.84 13.77 -7.34
N ASN A 96 -19.94 12.81 -7.54
CA ASN A 96 -20.24 11.39 -7.77
C ASN A 96 -19.47 10.50 -6.81
N SER A 97 -20.11 9.50 -6.21
CA SER A 97 -19.51 8.53 -5.27
C SER A 97 -18.39 7.65 -5.89
N ASN A 98 -18.34 7.56 -7.22
CA ASN A 98 -17.33 6.78 -7.95
C ASN A 98 -15.89 7.30 -7.78
N PHE A 99 -15.70 8.49 -7.20
CA PHE A 99 -14.38 9.07 -6.94
C PHE A 99 -13.45 8.18 -6.10
N ILE A 100 -14.01 7.33 -5.24
CA ILE A 100 -13.22 6.48 -4.32
C ILE A 100 -12.70 5.20 -4.99
N LEU A 101 -13.31 4.76 -6.09
CA LEU A 101 -13.04 3.44 -6.66
C LEU A 101 -11.58 3.24 -7.09
N PRO A 102 -10.93 4.20 -7.81
CA PRO A 102 -9.52 4.06 -8.17
C PRO A 102 -8.60 3.95 -6.95
N TYR A 103 -8.93 4.62 -5.85
CA TYR A 103 -8.18 4.56 -4.59
C TYR A 103 -8.28 3.19 -3.91
N ILE A 104 -9.47 2.58 -3.90
CA ILE A 104 -9.67 1.24 -3.36
C ILE A 104 -8.83 0.21 -4.13
N ILE A 105 -8.76 0.33 -5.46
CA ILE A 105 -7.94 -0.55 -6.30
C ILE A 105 -6.46 -0.45 -5.91
N VAL A 106 -5.96 0.78 -5.76
CA VAL A 106 -4.59 1.04 -5.28
C VAL A 106 -4.36 0.36 -3.93
N TYR A 107 -5.24 0.60 -2.95
CA TYR A 107 -5.14 -0.01 -1.62
C TYR A 107 -5.08 -1.53 -1.67
N ILE A 108 -5.95 -2.18 -2.45
CA ILE A 108 -6.00 -3.64 -2.56
C ILE A 108 -4.69 -4.19 -3.13
N ILE A 109 -4.18 -3.59 -4.22
CA ILE A 109 -2.94 -4.05 -4.87
C ILE A 109 -1.75 -3.94 -3.90
N PHE A 110 -1.61 -2.81 -3.20
CA PHE A 110 -0.57 -2.65 -2.19
C PHE A 110 -0.72 -3.62 -1.01
N THR A 111 -1.95 -3.93 -0.60
CA THR A 111 -2.23 -4.88 0.49
C THR A 111 -1.86 -6.31 0.11
N VAL A 112 -2.19 -6.74 -1.11
CA VAL A 112 -1.82 -8.07 -1.63
C VAL A 112 -0.31 -8.19 -1.78
N PHE A 113 0.34 -7.17 -2.36
CA PHE A 113 1.79 -7.12 -2.50
C PHE A 113 2.49 -7.23 -1.13
N GLU A 114 2.00 -6.49 -0.15
CA GLU A 114 2.59 -6.50 1.18
C GLU A 114 2.42 -7.83 1.92
N THR A 115 1.21 -8.38 1.87
CA THR A 115 0.90 -9.69 2.45
C THR A 115 1.82 -10.77 1.87
N THR A 116 2.17 -10.66 0.58
CA THR A 116 3.08 -11.59 -0.09
C THR A 116 4.48 -11.57 0.52
N PHE A 117 5.06 -10.40 0.77
CA PHE A 117 6.41 -10.34 1.32
C PHE A 117 6.45 -10.64 2.83
N LEU A 118 5.44 -10.22 3.59
CA LEU A 118 5.33 -10.52 5.02
C LEU A 118 5.15 -12.03 5.26
N SER A 119 4.30 -12.68 4.46
CA SER A 119 4.05 -14.12 4.57
C SER A 119 5.28 -14.95 4.20
N LYS A 120 6.04 -14.51 3.17
CA LYS A 120 7.28 -15.18 2.78
C LYS A 120 8.35 -15.09 3.87
N ASN A 121 8.45 -13.95 4.56
CA ASN A 121 9.39 -13.78 5.68
C ASN A 121 9.01 -14.63 6.90
N ILE A 122 7.72 -14.86 7.16
CA ILE A 122 7.27 -15.78 8.24
C ILE A 122 7.61 -17.23 7.91
N ARG A 123 7.34 -17.70 6.67
CA ARG A 123 7.63 -19.08 6.26
C ARG A 123 9.12 -19.42 6.36
N MET A 124 10.00 -18.49 5.96
CA MET A 124 11.46 -18.67 6.08
C MET A 124 11.93 -18.76 7.54
N ARG A 125 11.19 -18.20 8.51
CA ARG A 125 11.52 -18.30 9.94
C ARG A 125 11.04 -19.59 10.59
N LYS A 126 9.92 -20.19 10.14
CA LYS A 126 9.40 -21.46 10.67
C LYS A 126 10.10 -22.71 10.14
N GLY A 127 10.88 -22.58 9.06
CA GLY A 127 11.62 -23.69 8.44
C GLY A 127 13.09 -23.80 8.86
N ASN A 128 13.55 -22.93 9.76
CA ASN A 128 14.85 -23.00 10.45
C ASN A 128 14.60 -23.26 11.93
#